data_AF-A0AAV4FS06-F1
#
_entry.id   AF-A0AAV4FS06-F1
#
_cell.length_a   1.000
_cell.length_b   1.000
_cell.length_c   1.000
_cell.angle_alpha   90.00
_cell.angle_beta   90.00
_cell.angle_gamma   90.00
#
_symmetry.space_group_name_H-M   'P 1'
#
loop_
_entity.id
_entity.type
_entity.pdbx_description
1 polymer ?
#
loop_
_entity_poly.entity_id
_entity_poly.type
_entity_poly.pdbx_seq_one_letter_code
_entity_poly.pdbx_strand_id
1 'polypeptide(L)'
;MSAAFDTINRNKILTILLILEDILEEEELRLVRFLLSNTTLETRMNKADIQALFNSNIGTPQGDGLSPVLFSIYLEHALRKTWTVIGDPTTKLEELIPREIAYANDVDFIGSQYIDIDAVENALKEFDLIVNVNKTELTSISKEVTEWRKQRK
;
A
#
# COMPACT_ATOMS: atom_id res chain seq x y z
N MET A 1 -2.89 -0.22 6.56
CA MET A 1 -2.57 -1.66 6.33
C MET A 1 -1.88 -2.26 7.55
N SER A 2 -1.85 -3.59 7.71
CA SER A 2 -1.16 -4.28 8.82
C SER A 2 0.22 -4.78 8.38
N ALA A 3 1.29 -4.43 9.13
CA ALA A 3 2.67 -4.88 8.89
C ALA A 3 3.13 -4.71 7.43
N ALA A 4 2.91 -3.52 6.85
CA ALA A 4 2.93 -3.32 5.40
C ALA A 4 4.27 -3.63 4.72
N PHE A 5 5.40 -3.31 5.36
CA PHE A 5 6.73 -3.67 4.86
C PHE A 5 6.97 -5.17 4.91
N ASP A 6 6.39 -5.86 5.90
CA ASP A 6 6.56 -7.30 6.08
C ASP A 6 5.68 -8.10 5.12
N THR A 7 4.71 -7.46 4.46
CA THR A 7 3.80 -8.13 3.51
C THR A 7 4.29 -8.12 2.06
N ILE A 8 5.33 -7.35 1.71
CA ILE A 8 5.78 -7.21 0.32
C ILE A 8 6.23 -8.56 -0.24
N ASN A 9 5.56 -9.03 -1.27
CA ASN A 9 6.00 -10.24 -1.98
C ASN A 9 7.15 -9.90 -2.94
N ARG A 10 8.35 -10.44 -2.64
CA ARG A 10 9.58 -10.09 -3.36
C ARG A 10 9.55 -10.47 -4.84
N ASN A 11 8.92 -11.59 -5.17
CA ASN A 11 8.77 -11.98 -6.58
C ASN A 11 7.86 -11.00 -7.32
N LYS A 12 6.74 -10.60 -6.70
CA LYS A 12 5.81 -9.64 -7.30
C LYS A 12 6.45 -8.27 -7.49
N ILE A 13 7.13 -7.70 -6.49
CA ILE A 13 7.80 -6.39 -6.68
C ILE A 13 8.86 -6.46 -7.77
N LEU A 14 9.63 -7.55 -7.87
CA LEU A 14 10.60 -7.72 -8.96
C LEU A 14 9.92 -7.84 -10.34
N THR A 15 8.75 -8.46 -10.43
CA THR A 15 7.93 -8.46 -11.66
C THR A 15 7.40 -7.07 -11.98
N ILE A 16 6.92 -6.32 -10.99
CA ILE A 16 6.44 -4.94 -11.16
C ILE A 16 7.58 -4.05 -11.68
N LEU A 17 8.77 -4.14 -11.07
CA LEU A 17 9.94 -3.37 -11.50
C LEU A 17 10.40 -3.73 -12.93
N LEU A 18 10.22 -4.98 -13.37
CA LEU A 18 10.47 -5.37 -14.76
C LEU A 18 9.46 -4.75 -15.74
N ILE A 19 8.18 -4.65 -15.35
CA ILE A 19 7.16 -4.00 -16.19
C ILE A 19 7.46 -2.49 -16.32
N LEU A 20 8.14 -1.93 -15.31
CA LEU A 20 8.57 -0.54 -15.25
C LEU A 20 10.00 -0.35 -15.78
N GLU A 21 10.46 -1.17 -16.73
CA GLU A 21 11.83 -1.13 -17.27
C GLU A 21 12.25 0.23 -17.85
N ASP A 22 11.29 1.07 -18.24
CA ASP A 22 11.55 2.45 -18.68
C ASP A 22 12.01 3.39 -17.54
N ILE A 23 11.89 2.95 -16.27
CA ILE A 23 12.21 3.75 -15.07
C ILE A 23 13.56 3.34 -14.46
N LEU A 24 14.01 2.10 -14.66
CA LEU A 24 15.22 1.55 -14.03
C LEU A 24 16.12 0.88 -15.06
N GLU A 25 17.42 1.13 -14.95
CA GLU A 25 18.41 0.43 -15.76
C GLU A 25 18.57 -1.04 -15.30
N GLU A 26 19.05 -1.91 -16.19
CA GLU A 26 19.25 -3.34 -15.88
C GLU A 26 20.16 -3.55 -14.66
N GLU A 27 21.16 -2.69 -14.50
CA GLU A 27 22.12 -2.73 -13.38
C GLU A 27 21.45 -2.42 -12.04
N GLU A 28 20.55 -1.44 -12.02
CA GLU A 28 19.77 -1.06 -10.84
C GLU A 28 18.79 -2.18 -10.46
N LEU A 29 18.10 -2.76 -11.45
CA LEU A 29 17.24 -3.92 -11.25
C LEU A 29 18.02 -5.11 -10.68
N ARG A 30 19.24 -5.35 -11.17
CA ARG A 30 20.12 -6.40 -10.67
C ARG A 30 20.55 -6.13 -9.23
N LEU A 31 20.84 -4.89 -8.87
CA LEU A 31 21.16 -4.49 -7.50
C LEU A 31 19.96 -4.71 -6.55
N VAL A 32 18.76 -4.28 -6.95
CA VAL A 32 17.54 -4.51 -6.17
C VAL A 32 17.28 -6.00 -5.99
N ARG A 33 17.43 -6.82 -7.04
CA ARG A 33 17.34 -8.28 -6.96
C ARG A 33 18.33 -8.85 -5.96
N PHE A 34 19.58 -8.41 -6.01
CA PHE A 34 20.61 -8.86 -5.08
C PHE A 34 20.24 -8.54 -3.64
N LEU A 35 19.84 -7.29 -3.35
CA LEU A 35 19.44 -6.83 -2.01
C LEU A 35 18.22 -7.59 -1.44
N LEU A 36 17.28 -7.97 -2.31
CA LEU A 36 16.09 -8.73 -1.93
C LEU A 36 16.29 -10.25 -1.96
N SER A 37 17.40 -10.75 -2.50
CA SER A 37 17.68 -12.19 -2.61
C SER A 37 18.38 -12.73 -1.37
N ASN A 38 18.22 -14.04 -1.09
CA ASN A 38 18.97 -14.77 -0.07
C ASN A 38 18.96 -14.13 1.33
N THR A 39 17.94 -13.34 1.66
CA THR A 39 17.81 -12.77 3.00
C THR A 39 17.42 -13.87 3.96
N THR A 40 18.30 -14.11 4.93
CA THR A 40 18.04 -15.01 6.05
C THR A 40 17.66 -14.17 7.25
N LEU A 41 16.60 -14.55 7.94
CA LEU A 41 16.17 -13.90 9.17
C LEU A 41 16.57 -14.77 10.36
N GLU A 42 17.06 -14.12 11.42
CA GLU A 42 17.28 -14.72 12.73
C GLU A 42 16.35 -14.04 13.73
N THR A 43 15.70 -14.82 14.58
CA THR A 43 14.81 -14.27 15.61
C THR A 43 15.58 -14.06 16.90
N ARG A 44 15.41 -12.90 17.53
CA ARG A 44 15.94 -12.62 18.86
C ARG A 44 14.78 -12.48 19.85
N MET A 45 14.76 -13.32 20.87
CA MET A 45 13.79 -13.24 21.96
C MET A 45 14.51 -13.06 23.29
N ASN A 46 14.07 -12.10 24.11
CA ASN A 46 14.67 -11.80 25.43
C ASN A 46 16.20 -11.60 25.39
N LYS A 47 16.71 -10.94 24.34
CA LYS A 47 18.15 -10.71 24.08
C LYS A 47 18.97 -11.99 23.80
N ALA A 48 18.31 -13.13 23.63
CA ALA A 48 18.95 -14.35 23.16
C ALA A 48 18.63 -14.55 21.67
N ASP A 49 19.66 -14.82 20.88
CA ASP A 49 19.50 -15.24 19.51
C ASP A 49 18.95 -16.66 19.49
N ILE A 50 17.81 -16.84 18.82
CA ILE A 50 17.26 -18.16 18.54
C ILE A 50 17.98 -18.63 17.29
N GLN A 51 18.84 -19.63 17.42
CA GLN A 51 19.64 -20.22 16.35
C GLN A 51 18.78 -21.02 15.34
N ALA A 52 17.77 -20.37 14.79
CA ALA A 52 16.83 -20.89 13.81
C ALA A 52 16.76 -19.87 12.67
N LEU A 53 17.78 -19.92 11.82
CA LEU A 53 17.84 -19.16 10.58
C LEU A 53 16.79 -19.68 9.61
N PHE A 54 16.02 -18.78 9.00
CA PHE A 54 15.09 -19.13 7.93
C PHE A 54 15.17 -18.13 6.79
N ASN A 55 14.99 -18.63 5.56
CA ASN A 55 14.94 -17.79 4.39
C ASN A 55 13.59 -17.07 4.33
N SER A 56 13.61 -15.77 4.03
CA SER A 56 12.39 -15.02 3.74
C SER A 56 12.33 -14.58 2.29
N ASN A 57 11.22 -14.88 1.63
CA ASN A 57 10.87 -14.36 0.31
C ASN A 57 9.80 -13.25 0.39
N ILE A 58 9.48 -12.83 1.61
CA ILE A 58 8.44 -11.87 1.94
C ILE A 58 9.05 -10.76 2.79
N GLY A 59 8.50 -9.57 2.59
CA GLY A 59 8.86 -8.34 3.25
C GLY A 59 10.16 -7.73 2.77
N THR A 60 10.36 -6.46 3.13
CA THR A 60 11.62 -5.75 2.96
C THR A 60 12.19 -5.36 4.34
N PRO A 61 13.52 -5.22 4.49
CA PRO A 61 14.09 -4.81 5.76
C PRO A 61 13.51 -3.49 6.26
N GLN A 62 13.10 -3.39 7.52
CA GLN A 62 12.66 -2.10 8.06
C GLN A 62 13.87 -1.28 8.50
N GLY A 63 13.92 -0.01 8.11
CA GLY A 63 14.97 0.93 8.52
C GLY A 63 16.07 1.18 7.50
N ASP A 64 16.01 0.58 6.31
CA ASP A 64 16.85 0.97 5.17
C ASP A 64 16.15 2.00 4.26
N GLY A 65 16.92 2.68 3.41
CA GLY A 65 16.41 3.75 2.55
C GLY A 65 15.67 3.28 1.30
N LEU A 66 15.86 2.02 0.87
CA LEU A 66 15.23 1.49 -0.34
C LEU A 66 13.82 0.95 -0.04
N SER A 67 13.61 0.36 1.15
CA SER A 67 12.32 -0.22 1.53
C SER A 67 11.12 0.71 1.40
N PRO A 68 11.14 1.98 1.86
CA PRO A 68 10.01 2.90 1.66
C PRO A 68 9.66 3.12 0.19
N VAL A 69 10.67 3.17 -0.69
CA VAL A 69 10.50 3.37 -2.13
C VAL A 69 9.87 2.12 -2.75
N LEU A 70 10.41 0.93 -2.43
CA LEU A 70 9.85 -0.34 -2.90
C LEU A 70 8.40 -0.53 -2.45
N PHE A 71 8.08 -0.18 -1.19
CA PHE A 71 6.72 -0.24 -0.69
C PHE A 71 5.80 0.72 -1.46
N SER A 72 6.25 1.93 -1.74
CA SER A 72 5.45 2.93 -2.48
C SER A 72 5.14 2.45 -3.89
N ILE A 73 6.12 1.89 -4.60
CA ILE A 73 5.92 1.30 -5.95
C ILE A 73 4.97 0.10 -5.88
N TYR A 74 5.16 -0.76 -4.88
CA TYR A 74 4.32 -1.94 -4.69
C TYR A 74 2.86 -1.56 -4.42
N LEU A 75 2.65 -0.58 -3.55
CA LEU A 75 1.35 -0.07 -3.18
C LEU A 75 0.66 0.62 -4.37
N GLU A 76 1.35 1.49 -5.10
CA GLU A 76 0.79 2.16 -6.28
C GLU A 76 0.27 1.15 -7.30
N HIS A 77 1.04 0.10 -7.57
CA HIS A 77 0.63 -0.95 -8.49
C HIS A 77 -0.59 -1.73 -7.98
N ALA A 78 -0.68 -1.98 -6.67
CA ALA A 78 -1.84 -2.59 -6.05
C ALA A 78 -3.08 -1.68 -6.09
N LEU A 79 -2.92 -0.36 -5.91
CA LEU A 79 -4.02 0.62 -5.99
C LEU A 79 -4.60 0.72 -7.41
N ARG A 80 -3.77 0.58 -8.46
CA ARG A 80 -4.31 0.47 -9.83
C ARG A 80 -5.30 -0.68 -9.99
N LYS A 81 -5.12 -1.78 -9.26
CA LYS A 81 -6.07 -2.90 -9.25
C LYS A 81 -7.37 -2.51 -8.54
N THR A 82 -7.31 -1.73 -7.47
CA THR A 82 -8.52 -1.27 -6.76
C THR A 82 -9.38 -0.36 -7.63
N TRP A 83 -8.80 0.43 -8.53
CA TRP A 83 -9.57 1.25 -9.47
C TRP A 83 -10.51 0.44 -10.36
N THR A 84 -10.12 -0.79 -10.71
CA THR A 84 -10.95 -1.68 -11.55
C THR A 84 -12.21 -2.16 -10.84
N VAL A 85 -12.20 -2.23 -9.50
CA VAL A 85 -13.37 -2.62 -8.70
C VAL A 85 -14.18 -1.42 -8.24
N ILE A 86 -13.54 -0.27 -8.01
CA ILE A 86 -14.22 0.98 -7.66
C ILE A 86 -14.99 1.55 -8.87
N GLY A 87 -14.49 1.29 -10.09
CA GLY A 87 -15.10 1.80 -11.33
C GLY A 87 -14.71 3.24 -11.65
N ASP A 88 -15.09 3.74 -12.82
CA ASP A 88 -14.74 5.11 -13.23
C ASP A 88 -15.66 6.15 -12.59
N PRO A 89 -15.21 7.42 -12.45
CA PRO A 89 -16.06 8.53 -12.07
C PRO A 89 -17.33 8.58 -12.91
N THR A 90 -18.49 8.67 -12.25
CA THR A 90 -19.80 8.71 -12.92
C THR A 90 -20.34 10.13 -13.08
N THR A 91 -19.72 11.10 -12.40
CA THR A 91 -20.11 12.50 -12.42
C THR A 91 -18.91 13.43 -12.61
N LYS A 92 -19.14 14.63 -13.16
CA LYS A 92 -18.12 15.69 -13.28
C LYS A 92 -17.52 16.11 -11.94
N LEU A 93 -18.25 15.97 -10.85
CA LEU A 93 -17.71 16.27 -9.51
C LEU A 93 -16.71 15.21 -9.08
N GLU A 94 -17.02 13.93 -9.34
CA GLU A 94 -16.11 12.81 -9.08
C GLU A 94 -14.82 12.88 -9.90
N GLU A 95 -14.88 13.43 -11.13
CA GLU A 95 -13.70 13.69 -11.95
C GLU A 95 -12.76 14.75 -11.35
N LEU A 96 -13.28 15.64 -10.50
CA LEU A 96 -12.52 16.77 -9.93
C LEU A 96 -11.96 16.48 -8.53
N ILE A 97 -12.41 15.41 -7.88
CA ILE A 97 -11.91 14.99 -6.57
C ILE A 97 -10.86 13.88 -6.73
N PRO A 98 -9.80 13.86 -5.91
CA PRO A 98 -8.93 12.70 -5.82
C PRO A 98 -9.76 11.47 -5.46
N ARG A 99 -9.63 10.38 -6.22
CA ARG A 99 -10.29 9.09 -5.92
C ARG A 99 -9.69 8.40 -4.70
N GLU A 100 -8.44 8.70 -4.43
CA GLU A 100 -7.66 8.16 -3.34
C GLU A 100 -6.64 9.18 -2.85
N ILE A 101 -6.30 9.08 -1.57
CA ILE A 101 -5.19 9.79 -0.96
C ILE A 101 -4.43 8.77 -0.13
N ALA A 102 -3.11 8.71 -0.33
CA ALA A 102 -2.26 7.76 0.36
C ALA A 102 -1.09 8.47 1.05
N TYR A 103 -0.82 8.07 2.29
CA TYR A 103 0.40 8.43 3.02
C TYR A 103 0.99 7.17 3.67
N ALA A 104 2.15 6.74 3.16
CA ALA A 104 2.75 5.46 3.51
C ALA A 104 1.71 4.31 3.40
N ASN A 105 1.37 3.66 4.50
CA ASN A 105 0.43 2.53 4.54
C ASN A 105 -1.03 2.91 4.80
N ASP A 106 -1.32 4.20 4.98
CA ASP A 106 -2.66 4.72 5.21
C ASP A 106 -3.20 5.24 3.90
N VAL A 107 -4.34 4.68 3.47
CA VAL A 107 -4.97 4.96 2.19
C VAL A 107 -6.44 5.23 2.43
N ASP A 108 -6.90 6.38 1.99
CA ASP A 108 -8.28 6.80 2.01
C ASP A 108 -8.85 6.77 0.60
N PHE A 109 -10.02 6.16 0.42
CA PHE A 109 -10.77 6.20 -0.82
C PHE A 109 -11.92 7.21 -0.70
N ILE A 110 -12.07 8.05 -1.72
CA ILE A 110 -13.02 9.17 -1.70
C ILE A 110 -13.95 9.02 -2.89
N GLY A 111 -15.25 9.09 -2.63
CA GLY A 111 -16.29 8.98 -3.64
C GLY A 111 -17.57 9.72 -3.22
N SER A 112 -18.46 9.97 -4.19
CA SER A 112 -19.79 10.53 -3.89
C SER A 112 -20.76 9.48 -3.32
N GLN A 113 -20.43 8.21 -3.51
CA GLN A 113 -21.16 7.05 -3.02
C GLN A 113 -20.25 6.15 -2.20
N TYR A 114 -20.87 5.19 -1.50
CA TYR A 114 -20.13 4.17 -0.77
C TYR A 114 -19.25 3.36 -1.74
N ILE A 115 -17.99 3.22 -1.37
CA ILE A 115 -17.02 2.37 -2.07
C ILE A 115 -17.04 1.01 -1.39
N ASP A 116 -17.19 -0.05 -2.18
CA ASP A 116 -17.20 -1.43 -1.68
C ASP A 116 -15.82 -1.81 -1.12
N ILE A 117 -15.67 -1.68 0.20
CA ILE A 117 -14.41 -1.97 0.92
C ILE A 117 -14.04 -3.44 0.82
N ASP A 118 -15.01 -4.37 0.75
CA ASP A 118 -14.70 -5.80 0.62
C ASP A 118 -14.09 -6.09 -0.75
N ALA A 119 -14.60 -5.45 -1.81
CA ALA A 119 -14.01 -5.54 -3.14
C ALA A 119 -12.59 -4.96 -3.20
N VAL A 120 -12.36 -3.82 -2.53
CA VAL A 120 -11.04 -3.20 -2.40
C VAL A 120 -10.07 -4.08 -1.62
N GLU A 121 -10.50 -4.65 -0.49
CA GLU A 121 -9.68 -5.58 0.31
C GLU A 121 -9.28 -6.79 -0.53
N ASN A 122 -10.22 -7.39 -1.27
CA ASN A 122 -9.93 -8.52 -2.13
C ASN A 122 -8.90 -8.18 -3.22
N ALA A 123 -9.00 -6.99 -3.83
CA ALA A 123 -8.03 -6.51 -4.80
C ALA A 123 -6.62 -6.32 -4.19
N LEU A 124 -6.54 -5.73 -2.98
CA LEU A 124 -5.26 -5.55 -2.27
C LEU A 124 -4.65 -6.88 -1.80
N LYS A 125 -5.49 -7.85 -1.44
CA LYS A 125 -5.06 -9.18 -1.00
C LYS A 125 -4.37 -9.98 -2.10
N GLU A 126 -4.67 -9.71 -3.38
CA GLU A 126 -3.90 -10.26 -4.51
C GLU A 126 -2.41 -9.88 -4.47
N PHE A 127 -2.06 -8.82 -3.73
CA PHE A 127 -0.71 -8.33 -3.50
C PHE A 127 -0.23 -8.61 -2.07
N ASP A 128 -0.84 -9.56 -1.37
CA ASP A 128 -0.50 -9.90 0.02
C ASP A 128 -0.65 -8.71 1.00
N LEU A 129 -1.26 -7.59 0.58
CA LEU A 129 -1.51 -6.40 1.41
C LEU A 129 -2.74 -6.62 2.28
N ILE A 130 -2.53 -6.62 3.60
CA ILE A 130 -3.58 -6.92 4.58
C ILE A 130 -4.19 -5.63 5.10
N VAL A 131 -5.50 -5.44 4.87
CA VAL A 131 -6.26 -4.32 5.43
C VAL A 131 -6.45 -4.53 6.93
N ASN A 132 -6.34 -3.44 7.71
CA ASN A 132 -6.58 -3.49 9.15
C ASN A 132 -8.02 -3.07 9.43
N VAL A 133 -8.93 -4.03 9.40
CA VAL A 133 -10.38 -3.79 9.57
C VAL A 133 -10.70 -3.02 10.87
N ASN A 134 -9.95 -3.26 11.95
CA ASN A 134 -10.16 -2.59 13.23
C ASN A 134 -9.78 -1.09 13.22
N LYS A 135 -9.00 -0.65 12.22
CA LYS A 135 -8.59 0.74 12.02
C LYS A 135 -9.24 1.37 10.79
N THR A 136 -9.99 0.60 10.00
CA THR A 136 -10.69 1.11 8.82
C THR A 136 -11.96 1.82 9.25
N GLU A 137 -12.13 3.06 8.78
CA GLU A 137 -13.26 3.92 9.16
C GLU A 137 -14.02 4.39 7.92
N LEU A 138 -15.33 4.56 8.06
CA LEU A 138 -16.18 5.19 7.05
C LEU A 138 -16.57 6.58 7.53
N THR A 139 -16.09 7.61 6.83
CA THR A 139 -16.43 9.00 7.10
C THR A 139 -17.34 9.56 6.01
N SER A 140 -18.52 10.05 6.39
CA SER A 140 -19.45 10.73 5.48
C SER A 140 -19.38 12.25 5.69
N ILE A 141 -19.03 12.99 4.65
CA ILE A 141 -18.99 14.45 4.67
C ILE A 141 -20.26 14.98 4.00
N SER A 142 -21.04 15.76 4.72
CA SER A 142 -22.19 16.47 4.15
C SER A 142 -22.16 17.93 4.59
N LYS A 143 -22.72 18.81 3.76
CA LYS A 143 -22.80 20.23 4.09
C LYS A 143 -23.88 20.46 5.14
N GLU A 144 -23.50 20.79 6.37
CA GLU A 144 -24.43 21.35 7.32
C GLU A 144 -24.78 22.80 6.92
N VAL A 145 -26.05 23.04 6.61
CA VAL A 145 -26.53 24.32 6.07
C VAL A 145 -26.44 25.47 7.09
N THR A 146 -26.27 25.18 8.38
CA THR A 146 -26.54 26.13 9.48
C THR A 146 -25.37 26.51 10.40
N GLU A 147 -24.24 25.78 10.44
CA GLU A 147 -23.18 26.03 11.43
C GLU A 147 -22.18 27.15 11.05
N TRP A 148 -21.93 27.39 9.76
CA TRP A 148 -20.98 28.42 9.32
C TRP A 148 -21.39 29.86 9.69
N ARG A 149 -22.65 30.08 10.10
CA ARG A 149 -23.15 31.37 10.61
C ARG A 149 -22.82 31.62 12.08
N LYS A 150 -22.44 30.61 12.86
CA LYS A 150 -22.21 30.74 14.31
C LYS A 150 -20.79 31.17 14.68
N GLN A 151 -19.83 31.10 13.76
CA GLN A 151 -18.41 31.40 14.03
C GLN A 151 -17.98 32.85 13.73
N ARG A 152 -18.92 33.78 13.59
CA ARG A 152 -18.60 35.23 13.62
C ARG A 152 -19.09 35.83 14.94
N LYS A 153 -18.22 35.86 15.94
CA LYS A 153 -18.24 36.85 17.02
C LYS A 153 -16.84 37.42 17.18
#